data_AF-A0A956URH1-F1
#
_entry.id   AF-A0A956URH1-F1
#
_cell.length_a   1.000
_cell.length_b   1.000
_cell.length_c   1.000
_cell.angle_alpha   90.00
_cell.angle_beta   90.00
_cell.angle_gamma   90.00
#
_symmetry.space_group_name_H-M   'P 1'
#
loop_
_entity.id
_entity.type
_entity.pdbx_description
1 polymer ?
#
loop_
_entity_poly.entity_id
_entity_poly.type
_entity_poly.pdbx_seq_one_letter_code
_entity_poly.pdbx_strand_id
1 'polypeptide(L)'
;MIFDRNGPGRGIELGTLTFPGAGAPGDKVPARLFIENQVEPRLVRMCQAGWLPAPPPGIDCVENVHTAGYRVTSTLDSALTDQATGLLAESIQMGLQAGCACRDGAIVSIDPQSGEVLVYVPNNDGDPAQRNEGVVDIDQLIESNSPGTAFTPVAFLAWMHGLAKAPMSSLWDTNPLELDGRAITNSRAGGGSEGLISARAALAATQEVAAFRAASEVGIDAVLEMAARLGITTLAMNFDPTWRSHPEMEYGASLASAGVNVRPIDMAYLLATIANTGVMAGTATLASELDPGTLQSLSLAQGSDYDLALMQSRQFVRGDIRLPGTRELDPIVVLEVSDRDGNLLFTQGEPERKRTIDAGSVWLLHTVIPRVLDVRLFPVCRLGCLDRQLRQLTRERWPCAQLCDLISGCSPL
;
A
#
# COMPACT_ATOMS: atom_id res chain seq x y z
N MET A 1 22.62 30.20 -5.56
CA MET A 1 21.46 30.28 -6.47
C MET A 1 21.91 29.86 -7.86
N ILE A 2 21.65 28.61 -8.22
CA ILE A 2 21.63 28.07 -9.58
C ILE A 2 20.33 27.27 -9.62
N PHE A 3 19.47 27.56 -10.59
CA PHE A 3 18.17 26.92 -10.78
C PHE A 3 18.37 25.68 -11.65
N ASP A 4 18.04 24.50 -11.11
CA ASP A 4 17.93 23.24 -11.85
C ASP A 4 16.56 22.61 -11.54
N ARG A 5 16.06 21.78 -12.46
CA ARG A 5 14.66 21.38 -12.69
C ARG A 5 13.94 20.59 -11.58
N ASN A 6 14.46 20.52 -10.37
CA ASN A 6 13.79 19.89 -9.23
C ASN A 6 13.57 20.93 -8.13
N GLY A 7 12.30 21.18 -7.80
CA GLY A 7 11.89 22.20 -6.83
C GLY A 7 12.55 22.03 -5.45
N PRO A 8 12.64 23.11 -4.66
CA PRO A 8 13.27 23.09 -3.34
C PRO A 8 12.39 22.31 -2.37
N GLY A 9 12.78 21.08 -2.04
CA GLY A 9 12.06 20.25 -1.07
C GLY A 9 12.12 18.73 -1.29
N ARG A 10 12.64 18.24 -2.42
CA ARG A 10 12.73 16.81 -2.69
C ARG A 10 13.94 16.18 -2.00
N GLY A 11 13.66 15.19 -1.15
CA GLY A 11 14.62 14.34 -0.47
C GLY A 11 15.00 14.82 0.93
N ILE A 12 14.96 13.91 1.89
CA ILE A 12 15.49 14.12 3.24
C ILE A 12 16.89 13.52 3.28
N GLU A 13 17.89 14.34 3.61
CA GLU A 13 19.17 13.86 4.11
C GLU A 13 18.90 13.25 5.49
N LEU A 14 18.82 11.92 5.52
CA LEU A 14 19.02 11.18 6.74
C LEU A 14 20.49 11.43 7.06
N GLY A 15 20.76 12.16 8.15
CA GLY A 15 22.13 12.39 8.62
C GLY A 15 22.88 11.07 8.84
N THR A 16 24.02 11.11 9.53
CA THR A 16 24.71 9.86 9.90
C THR A 16 23.67 8.89 10.51
N LEU A 17 23.45 7.74 9.87
CA LEU A 17 22.53 6.71 10.38
C LEU A 17 23.09 6.15 11.69
N THR A 18 22.92 6.88 12.78
CA THR A 18 23.24 6.41 14.14
C THR A 18 22.00 5.76 14.70
N PHE A 19 21.91 4.44 14.54
CA PHE A 19 20.88 3.63 15.17
C PHE A 19 21.07 3.68 16.70
N PRO A 20 19.98 3.81 17.49
CA PRO A 20 20.07 4.30 18.85
C PRO A 20 20.81 3.32 19.77
N GLY A 21 21.98 3.79 20.20
CA GLY A 21 22.68 3.43 21.43
C GLY A 21 23.29 4.67 22.10
N ALA A 22 22.74 5.87 21.91
CA ALA A 22 23.02 7.08 22.68
C ALA A 22 22.06 8.20 22.24
N GLY A 23 21.43 8.86 23.20
CA GLY A 23 20.43 9.90 22.94
C GLY A 23 20.99 11.16 22.30
N ALA A 24 20.27 11.66 21.30
CA ALA A 24 20.22 13.07 20.95
C ALA A 24 18.74 13.50 20.92
N PRO A 25 18.33 14.49 21.73
CA PRO A 25 16.97 15.02 21.68
C PRO A 25 16.89 16.09 20.58
N GLY A 26 16.18 15.82 19.49
CA GLY A 26 15.90 16.86 18.50
C GLY A 26 15.46 16.41 17.10
N ASP A 27 15.68 15.15 16.71
CA ASP A 27 15.36 14.73 15.35
C ASP A 27 13.87 14.41 15.22
N LYS A 28 13.24 15.00 14.20
CA LYS A 28 11.82 14.83 13.89
C LYS A 28 11.48 13.34 13.80
N VAL A 29 10.64 12.89 14.73
CA VAL A 29 10.10 11.53 14.90
C VAL A 29 9.50 10.88 13.62
N PRO A 30 8.96 11.58 12.59
CA PRO A 30 8.30 10.93 11.45
C PRO A 30 9.18 9.99 10.61
N ALA A 31 10.51 10.17 10.62
CA ALA A 31 11.40 9.41 9.74
C ALA A 31 11.90 8.09 10.35
N ARG A 32 11.76 7.86 11.67
CA ARG A 32 12.45 6.73 12.33
C ARG A 32 12.03 5.37 11.76
N LEU A 33 10.73 5.10 11.71
CA LEU A 33 10.21 3.82 11.18
C LEU A 33 10.43 3.69 9.66
N PHE A 34 10.41 4.80 8.90
CA PHE A 34 10.79 4.77 7.48
C PHE A 34 12.25 4.32 7.32
N ILE A 35 13.16 4.82 8.15
CA ILE A 35 14.56 4.41 8.16
C ILE A 35 14.66 2.92 8.52
N GLU A 36 14.09 2.53 9.66
CA GLU A 36 14.20 1.18 10.22
C GLU A 36 13.56 0.09 9.34
N ASN A 37 12.49 0.40 8.61
CA ASN A 37 11.70 -0.58 7.88
C ASN A 37 11.82 -0.49 6.36
N GLN A 38 12.32 0.61 5.80
CA GLN A 38 12.47 0.77 4.35
C GLN A 38 13.93 1.03 3.95
N VAL A 39 14.60 2.00 4.56
CA VAL A 39 15.93 2.45 4.12
C VAL A 39 17.02 1.49 4.59
N GLU A 40 17.05 1.14 5.87
CA GLU A 40 18.05 0.23 6.44
C GLU A 40 18.04 -1.15 5.75
N PRO A 41 16.89 -1.83 5.59
CA PRO A 41 16.84 -3.12 4.88
C PRO A 41 17.30 -2.98 3.42
N ARG A 42 17.00 -1.85 2.78
CA ARG A 42 17.48 -1.56 1.42
C ARG A 42 19.00 -1.41 1.37
N LEU A 43 19.62 -0.69 2.31
CA LEU A 43 21.07 -0.52 2.37
C LEU A 43 21.79 -1.85 2.65
N VAL A 44 21.22 -2.71 3.51
CA VAL A 44 21.76 -4.05 3.75
C VAL A 44 21.75 -4.88 2.47
N ARG A 45 20.63 -4.90 1.74
CA ARG A 45 20.54 -5.58 0.43
C ARG A 45 21.50 -5.00 -0.60
N MET A 46 21.69 -3.67 -0.62
CA MET A 46 22.66 -3.01 -1.49
C MET A 46 24.10 -3.43 -1.15
N CYS A 47 24.46 -3.51 0.14
CA CYS A 47 25.75 -4.02 0.57
C CYS A 47 25.97 -5.48 0.14
N GLN A 48 24.99 -6.34 0.38
CA GLN A 48 25.06 -7.76 0.01
C GLN A 48 25.17 -7.96 -1.51
N ALA A 49 24.53 -7.10 -2.30
CA ALA A 49 24.62 -7.09 -3.76
C ALA A 49 25.90 -6.43 -4.31
N GLY A 50 26.76 -5.87 -3.45
CA GLY A 50 27.97 -5.17 -3.86
C GLY A 50 27.73 -3.79 -4.50
N TRP A 51 26.57 -3.19 -4.25
CA TRP A 51 26.25 -1.81 -4.68
C TRP A 51 26.85 -0.76 -3.75
N LEU A 52 27.23 -1.16 -2.54
CA LEU A 52 28.01 -0.36 -1.60
C LEU A 52 29.39 -1.00 -1.40
N PRO A 53 30.40 -0.26 -0.90
CA PRO A 53 31.70 -0.81 -0.60
C PRO A 53 31.61 -2.03 0.33
N ALA A 54 32.45 -3.03 0.06
CA ALA A 54 32.50 -4.24 0.87
C ALA A 54 32.81 -3.91 2.34
N PRO A 55 32.14 -4.57 3.30
CA PRO A 55 32.46 -4.42 4.71
C PRO A 55 33.93 -4.75 5.04
N PRO A 56 34.49 -4.16 6.11
CA PRO A 56 35.77 -4.58 6.66
C PRO A 56 35.78 -6.08 7.03
N PRO A 57 36.94 -6.74 7.03
CA PRO A 57 37.03 -8.15 7.43
C PRO A 57 36.45 -8.40 8.83
N GLY A 58 35.52 -9.35 8.93
CA GLY A 58 34.88 -9.74 10.19
C GLY A 58 33.61 -8.95 10.55
N ILE A 59 33.19 -7.99 9.71
CA ILE A 59 31.94 -7.23 9.86
C ILE A 59 30.98 -7.67 8.74
N ASP A 60 29.73 -7.98 9.06
CA ASP A 60 28.72 -8.29 8.05
C ASP A 60 28.04 -7.03 7.50
N CYS A 61 27.18 -7.18 6.49
CA CYS A 61 26.51 -6.03 5.88
C CYS A 61 25.53 -5.31 6.83
N VAL A 62 24.93 -6.02 7.79
CA VAL A 62 24.00 -5.41 8.75
C VAL A 62 24.79 -4.51 9.70
N GLU A 63 25.84 -5.06 10.33
CA GLU A 63 26.72 -4.31 11.22
C GLU A 63 27.42 -3.16 10.49
N ASN A 64 27.85 -3.37 9.23
CA ASN A 64 28.49 -2.33 8.45
C ASN A 64 27.54 -1.15 8.15
N VAL A 65 26.29 -1.41 7.75
CA VAL A 65 25.30 -0.33 7.52
C VAL A 65 25.08 0.51 8.78
N HIS A 66 25.15 -0.10 9.97
CA HIS A 66 24.94 0.60 11.24
C HIS A 66 26.19 1.32 11.78
N THR A 67 27.39 0.95 11.34
CA THR A 67 28.67 1.44 11.89
C THR A 67 29.53 2.24 10.91
N ALA A 68 29.28 2.13 9.59
CA ALA A 68 30.07 2.80 8.56
C ALA A 68 29.95 4.33 8.61
N GLY A 69 28.84 4.85 9.14
CA GLY A 69 28.56 6.28 9.22
C GLY A 69 28.08 6.85 7.88
N TYR A 70 27.24 6.10 7.16
CA TYR A 70 26.64 6.55 5.90
C TYR A 70 25.75 7.77 6.12
N ARG A 71 25.80 8.70 5.16
CA ARG A 71 24.81 9.77 4.96
C ARG A 71 23.95 9.39 3.77
N VAL A 72 22.63 9.45 3.95
CA VAL A 72 21.69 8.89 2.96
C VAL A 72 20.66 9.95 2.58
N THR A 73 20.60 10.28 1.30
CA THR A 73 19.51 11.07 0.74
C THR A 73 18.39 10.13 0.35
N SER A 74 17.23 10.26 0.98
CA SER A 74 16.05 9.44 0.69
C SER A 74 15.07 10.14 -0.27
N THR A 75 14.04 9.43 -0.72
CA THR A 75 12.96 9.99 -1.55
C THR A 75 11.90 10.75 -0.77
N LEU A 76 11.88 10.58 0.55
CA LEU A 76 10.82 11.09 1.42
C LEU A 76 10.81 12.63 1.38
N ASP A 77 9.62 13.21 1.21
CA ASP A 77 9.41 14.66 1.29
C ASP A 77 8.90 15.00 2.71
N SER A 78 9.75 15.67 3.49
CA SER A 78 9.43 16.00 4.89
C SER A 78 8.24 16.94 5.02
N ALA A 79 8.08 17.90 4.11
CA ALA A 79 6.99 18.86 4.19
C ALA A 79 5.65 18.19 3.88
N LEU A 80 5.62 17.29 2.88
CA LEU A 80 4.43 16.50 2.58
C LEU A 80 4.13 15.47 3.67
N THR A 81 5.16 14.87 4.27
CA THR A 81 5.00 13.91 5.37
C THR A 81 4.48 14.58 6.64
N ASP A 82 4.99 15.77 6.99
CA ASP A 82 4.47 16.57 8.11
C ASP A 82 2.99 16.95 7.88
N GLN A 83 2.63 17.34 6.64
CA GLN A 83 1.23 17.61 6.28
C GLN A 83 0.34 16.37 6.38
N ALA A 84 0.79 15.23 5.84
CA ALA A 84 0.06 13.98 5.91
C ALA A 84 -0.14 13.49 7.35
N THR A 85 0.86 13.70 8.22
CA THR A 85 0.77 13.39 9.64
C THR A 85 -0.34 14.22 10.31
N GLY A 86 -0.43 15.52 10.00
CA GLY A 86 -1.53 16.38 10.46
C GLY A 86 -2.90 15.90 9.99
N LEU A 87 -3.02 15.58 8.69
CA LEU A 87 -4.27 15.07 8.10
C LEU A 87 -4.73 13.74 8.72
N LEU A 88 -3.78 12.84 9.03
CA LEU A 88 -4.07 11.59 9.71
C LEU A 88 -4.61 11.84 11.12
N ALA A 89 -3.95 12.69 11.89
CA ALA A 89 -4.36 13.04 13.25
C ALA A 89 -5.77 13.67 13.28
N GLU A 90 -6.04 14.60 12.36
CA GLU A 90 -7.37 15.20 12.18
C GLU A 90 -8.43 14.14 11.83
N SER A 91 -8.11 13.23 10.91
CA SER A 91 -9.02 12.16 10.49
C SER A 91 -9.37 11.21 11.63
N ILE A 92 -8.39 10.83 12.44
CA ILE A 92 -8.59 9.99 13.63
C ILE A 92 -9.42 10.73 14.67
N GLN A 93 -9.14 12.01 14.91
CA GLN A 93 -9.91 12.82 15.85
C GLN A 93 -11.39 12.93 15.42
N MET A 94 -11.65 13.17 14.13
CA MET A 94 -13.02 13.17 13.59
C MET A 94 -13.72 11.83 13.77
N GLY A 95 -13.01 10.71 13.51
CA GLY A 95 -13.54 9.36 13.72
C GLY A 95 -13.90 9.08 15.18
N LEU A 96 -13.02 9.46 16.12
CA LEU A 96 -13.27 9.34 17.56
C LEU A 96 -14.48 10.17 18.00
N GLN A 97 -14.62 11.41 17.50
CA GLN A 97 -15.78 12.26 17.78
C GLN A 97 -17.08 11.67 17.21
N ALA A 98 -17.01 10.96 16.08
CA ALA A 98 -18.13 10.23 15.50
C ALA A 98 -18.42 8.89 16.20
N GLY A 99 -17.69 8.54 17.26
CA GLY A 99 -17.89 7.31 18.04
C GLY A 99 -17.18 6.07 17.48
N CYS A 100 -16.29 6.23 16.49
CA CYS A 100 -15.46 5.12 16.01
C CYS A 100 -14.36 4.79 17.03
N ALA A 101 -13.98 3.51 17.12
CA ALA A 101 -12.83 3.06 17.89
C ALA A 101 -11.51 3.14 17.10
N CYS A 102 -11.37 4.11 16.19
CA CYS A 102 -10.19 4.28 15.35
C CYS A 102 -9.09 4.99 16.16
N ARG A 103 -7.96 4.32 16.40
CA ARG A 103 -6.84 4.86 17.19
C ARG A 103 -5.53 5.01 16.40
N ASP A 104 -5.38 4.16 15.40
CA ASP A 104 -4.20 4.05 14.55
C ASP A 104 -4.58 4.28 13.09
N GLY A 105 -3.58 4.57 12.27
CA GLY A 105 -3.74 4.69 10.83
C GLY A 105 -2.42 5.02 10.15
N ALA A 106 -2.35 4.82 8.84
CA ALA A 106 -1.13 5.04 8.08
C ALA A 106 -1.40 5.66 6.72
N ILE A 107 -0.41 6.38 6.21
CA ILE A 107 -0.46 7.03 4.91
C ILE A 107 0.87 6.80 4.21
N VAL A 108 0.82 6.29 2.98
CA VAL A 108 1.97 6.20 2.09
C VAL A 108 1.58 6.76 0.72
N SER A 109 2.51 7.47 0.08
CA SER A 109 2.35 7.93 -1.29
C SER A 109 3.55 7.52 -2.11
N ILE A 110 3.30 6.95 -3.28
CA ILE A 110 4.30 6.51 -4.24
C ILE A 110 4.04 7.25 -5.55
N ASP A 111 5.07 7.91 -6.09
CA ASP A 111 4.99 8.49 -7.42
C ASP A 111 4.87 7.37 -8.47
N PRO A 112 3.80 7.32 -9.28
CA PRO A 112 3.60 6.23 -10.22
C PRO A 112 4.61 6.22 -11.38
N GLN A 113 5.25 7.35 -11.68
CA GLN A 113 6.20 7.45 -12.79
C GLN A 113 7.61 7.01 -12.40
N SER A 114 8.05 7.35 -11.19
CA SER A 114 9.40 7.00 -10.69
C SER A 114 9.41 5.81 -9.75
N GLY A 115 8.30 5.50 -9.09
CA GLY A 115 8.25 4.53 -7.99
C GLY A 115 8.82 5.07 -6.68
N GLU A 116 9.13 6.36 -6.59
CA GLU A 116 9.66 6.99 -5.37
C GLU A 116 8.60 7.08 -4.26
N VAL A 117 8.98 6.72 -3.03
CA VAL A 117 8.13 6.92 -1.85
C VAL A 117 8.25 8.37 -1.37
N LEU A 118 7.21 9.17 -1.59
CA LEU A 118 7.22 10.61 -1.29
C LEU A 118 6.69 10.94 0.11
N VAL A 119 5.75 10.13 0.61
CA VAL A 119 5.13 10.30 1.93
C VAL A 119 5.14 8.96 2.64
N TYR A 120 5.52 8.96 3.90
CA TYR A 120 5.53 7.78 4.75
C TYR A 120 5.12 8.15 6.19
N VAL A 121 3.87 7.86 6.54
CA VAL A 121 3.29 8.04 7.87
C VAL A 121 2.92 6.64 8.37
N PRO A 122 3.76 6.01 9.21
CA PRO A 122 3.66 4.60 9.59
C PRO A 122 2.56 4.33 10.61
N ASN A 123 2.26 5.31 11.47
CA ASN A 123 1.16 5.24 12.42
C ASN A 123 0.71 6.66 12.81
N ASN A 124 -0.37 6.74 13.59
CA ASN A 124 -0.77 7.93 14.34
C ASN A 124 0.17 8.15 15.53
N ASP A 125 1.36 8.66 15.22
CA ASP A 125 2.34 9.08 16.20
C ASP A 125 1.97 10.47 16.74
N GLY A 126 0.77 10.60 17.31
CA GLY A 126 0.30 11.83 17.97
C GLY A 126 1.28 12.38 19.01
N ASP A 127 0.88 13.45 19.71
CA ASP A 127 1.72 14.11 20.73
C ASP A 127 2.48 13.08 21.60
N PRO A 128 3.83 13.08 21.58
CA PRO A 128 4.65 12.17 22.39
C PRO A 128 4.28 12.19 23.87
N ALA A 129 3.75 13.31 24.38
CA ALA A 129 3.28 13.44 25.77
C ALA A 129 1.99 12.67 26.08
N GLN A 130 1.24 12.24 25.04
CA GLN A 130 0.06 11.40 25.17
C GLN A 130 0.35 9.91 24.93
N ARG A 131 1.62 9.54 24.68
CA ARG A 131 2.03 8.14 24.58
C ARG A 131 1.99 7.52 25.97
N ASN A 132 1.21 6.44 26.12
CA ASN A 132 1.35 5.57 27.28
C ASN A 132 2.70 4.85 27.18
N GLU A 133 3.45 4.79 28.29
CA GLU A 133 4.65 3.96 28.38
C GLU A 133 4.29 2.51 28.00
N GLY A 134 4.90 1.99 26.93
CA GLY A 134 4.69 0.61 26.45
C GLY A 134 3.90 0.45 25.15
N VAL A 135 3.47 1.54 24.48
CA VAL A 135 3.03 1.46 23.08
C VAL A 135 4.26 1.24 22.20
N VAL A 136 4.37 0.05 21.63
CA VAL A 136 5.35 -0.26 20.59
C VAL A 136 4.99 0.58 19.37
N ASP A 137 5.96 1.31 18.80
CA ASP A 137 5.79 2.04 17.54
C ASP A 137 5.58 1.02 16.41
N ILE A 138 4.33 0.58 16.20
CA ILE A 138 3.95 -0.39 15.17
C ILE A 138 3.84 0.36 13.84
N ASP A 139 4.60 -0.09 12.85
CA ASP A 139 4.53 0.45 11.49
C ASP A 139 3.42 -0.26 10.70
N GLN A 140 2.25 0.37 10.63
CA GLN A 140 1.08 -0.18 9.96
C GLN A 140 1.29 -0.36 8.44
N LEU A 141 2.29 0.30 7.83
CA LEU A 141 2.55 0.23 6.39
C LEU A 141 3.20 -1.08 5.95
N ILE A 142 3.90 -1.75 6.86
CA ILE A 142 4.54 -3.06 6.63
C ILE A 142 3.79 -4.22 7.27
N GLU A 143 2.86 -3.94 8.18
CA GLU A 143 2.01 -4.97 8.76
C GLU A 143 1.03 -5.54 7.73
N SER A 144 0.85 -6.86 7.79
CA SER A 144 -0.05 -7.57 6.88
C SER A 144 -1.49 -7.44 7.36
N ASN A 145 -2.28 -6.66 6.64
CA ASN A 145 -3.66 -6.34 6.99
C ASN A 145 -4.61 -6.71 5.85
N SER A 146 -5.89 -6.95 6.18
CA SER A 146 -6.91 -7.10 5.16
C SER A 146 -7.17 -5.76 4.46
N PRO A 147 -7.06 -5.68 3.12
CA PRO A 147 -7.33 -4.45 2.37
C PRO A 147 -8.84 -4.22 2.18
N GLY A 148 -9.69 -5.18 2.56
CA GLY A 148 -11.12 -5.16 2.27
C GLY A 148 -11.40 -5.00 0.77
N THR A 149 -12.47 -4.26 0.44
CA THR A 149 -12.90 -4.02 -0.95
C THR A 149 -11.94 -3.16 -1.77
N ALA A 150 -10.86 -2.62 -1.17
CA ALA A 150 -9.79 -1.98 -1.92
C ALA A 150 -9.04 -2.96 -2.84
N PHE A 151 -9.16 -4.27 -2.61
CA PHE A 151 -8.59 -5.32 -3.46
C PHE A 151 -9.47 -5.69 -4.66
N THR A 152 -10.76 -5.33 -4.66
CA THR A 152 -11.71 -5.63 -5.74
C THR A 152 -11.21 -5.25 -7.15
N PRO A 153 -10.50 -4.12 -7.38
CA PRO A 153 -9.90 -3.81 -8.67
C PRO A 153 -8.99 -4.91 -9.23
N VAL A 154 -8.27 -5.65 -8.37
CA VAL A 154 -7.38 -6.75 -8.77
C VAL A 154 -8.19 -7.91 -9.35
N ALA A 155 -9.25 -8.33 -8.65
CA ALA A 155 -10.13 -9.41 -9.11
C ALA A 155 -10.82 -9.06 -10.44
N PHE A 156 -11.33 -7.83 -10.57
CA PHE A 156 -11.94 -7.37 -11.82
C PHE A 156 -10.92 -7.24 -12.95
N LEU A 157 -9.70 -6.79 -12.67
CA LEU A 157 -8.65 -6.71 -13.68
C LEU A 157 -8.23 -8.10 -14.15
N ALA A 158 -8.07 -9.06 -13.23
CA ALA A 158 -7.82 -10.46 -13.56
C ALA A 158 -8.93 -11.02 -14.46
N TRP A 159 -10.20 -10.82 -14.10
CA TRP A 159 -11.36 -11.28 -14.87
C TRP A 159 -11.46 -10.64 -16.25
N MET A 160 -11.27 -9.33 -16.36
CA MET A 160 -11.24 -8.62 -17.65
C MET A 160 -10.10 -9.10 -18.54
N HIS A 161 -8.90 -9.25 -17.97
CA HIS A 161 -7.71 -9.69 -18.69
C HIS A 161 -7.80 -11.16 -19.12
N GLY A 162 -8.05 -12.08 -18.18
CA GLY A 162 -8.01 -13.52 -18.41
C GLY A 162 -9.18 -14.05 -19.24
N LEU A 163 -10.35 -13.40 -19.17
CA LEU A 163 -11.55 -13.85 -19.90
C LEU A 163 -12.00 -12.87 -21.01
N ALA A 164 -11.15 -11.91 -21.37
CA ALA A 164 -11.44 -10.88 -22.37
C ALA A 164 -12.78 -10.15 -22.12
N LYS A 165 -13.08 -9.85 -20.85
CA LYS A 165 -14.30 -9.15 -20.45
C LYS A 165 -14.08 -7.64 -20.51
N ALA A 166 -15.18 -6.91 -20.61
CA ALA A 166 -15.19 -5.45 -20.67
C ALA A 166 -16.09 -4.88 -19.57
N PRO A 167 -16.01 -3.57 -19.26
CA PRO A 167 -16.90 -2.94 -18.29
C PRO A 167 -18.40 -3.10 -18.60
N MET A 168 -18.77 -3.35 -19.86
CA MET A 168 -20.15 -3.64 -20.27
C MET A 168 -20.53 -5.12 -20.20
N SER A 169 -19.58 -6.02 -19.98
CA SER A 169 -19.86 -7.43 -19.72
C SER A 169 -20.72 -7.56 -18.47
N SER A 170 -21.64 -8.51 -18.49
CA SER A 170 -22.58 -8.72 -17.41
C SER A 170 -22.13 -9.82 -16.46
N LEU A 171 -22.52 -9.69 -15.20
CA LEU A 171 -22.34 -10.66 -14.14
C LEU A 171 -23.58 -10.63 -13.23
N TRP A 172 -23.83 -11.72 -12.53
CA TRP A 172 -25.03 -11.86 -11.69
C TRP A 172 -24.77 -11.37 -10.26
N ASP A 173 -25.36 -10.27 -9.85
CA ASP A 173 -25.50 -9.97 -8.42
C ASP A 173 -26.68 -10.76 -7.86
N THR A 174 -26.40 -11.89 -7.20
CA THR A 174 -27.42 -12.73 -6.55
C THR A 174 -27.40 -12.54 -5.04
N ASN A 175 -27.21 -11.33 -4.54
CA ASN A 175 -27.14 -11.06 -3.10
C ASN A 175 -28.38 -11.59 -2.32
N PRO A 176 -28.23 -12.45 -1.30
CA PRO A 176 -26.98 -13.11 -0.84
C PRO A 176 -26.53 -14.26 -1.76
N LEU A 177 -25.23 -14.30 -2.07
CA LEU A 177 -24.62 -15.43 -2.78
C LEU A 177 -24.22 -16.51 -1.77
N GLU A 178 -24.81 -17.69 -1.87
CA GLU A 178 -24.37 -18.87 -1.12
C GLU A 178 -23.12 -19.47 -1.76
N LEU A 179 -22.01 -19.50 -1.03
CA LEU A 179 -20.76 -20.14 -1.43
C LEU A 179 -20.19 -20.92 -0.24
N ASP A 180 -19.94 -22.22 -0.42
CA ASP A 180 -19.38 -23.12 0.60
C ASP A 180 -20.11 -23.06 1.96
N GLY A 181 -21.45 -22.98 1.92
CA GLY A 181 -22.30 -22.91 3.12
C GLY A 181 -22.26 -21.56 3.84
N ARG A 182 -21.70 -20.52 3.21
CA ARG A 182 -21.68 -19.15 3.71
C ARG A 182 -22.43 -18.22 2.75
N ALA A 183 -23.33 -17.42 3.30
CA ALA A 183 -23.93 -16.30 2.60
C ALA A 183 -22.92 -15.14 2.48
N ILE A 184 -22.57 -14.79 1.26
CA ILE A 184 -21.82 -13.57 0.93
C ILE A 184 -22.83 -12.47 0.62
N THR A 185 -22.74 -11.36 1.35
CA THR A 185 -23.64 -10.22 1.20
C THR A 185 -22.91 -8.97 0.75
N ASN A 186 -23.57 -8.17 -0.07
CA ASN A 186 -23.11 -6.82 -0.35
C ASN A 186 -23.32 -5.95 0.89
N SER A 187 -22.27 -5.31 1.41
CA SER A 187 -22.34 -4.51 2.66
C SER A 187 -23.10 -3.19 2.52
N ARG A 188 -23.50 -2.83 1.30
CA ARG A 188 -24.22 -1.57 0.99
C ARG A 188 -25.65 -1.57 1.55
N ALA A 189 -26.05 -0.44 2.14
CA ALA A 189 -27.42 -0.19 2.60
C ALA A 189 -28.44 -0.26 1.43
N GLY A 190 -29.52 -1.02 1.60
CA GLY A 190 -30.57 -1.24 0.60
C GLY A 190 -30.72 -2.69 0.13
N GLY A 191 -29.71 -3.55 0.39
CA GLY A 191 -29.83 -4.97 0.73
C GLY A 191 -30.48 -5.96 -0.24
N GLY A 192 -30.76 -5.58 -1.50
CA GLY A 192 -31.35 -6.48 -2.50
C GLY A 192 -30.32 -7.00 -3.51
N SER A 193 -30.62 -8.14 -4.11
CA SER A 193 -30.01 -8.58 -5.37
C SER A 193 -30.37 -7.61 -6.49
N GLU A 194 -29.38 -7.12 -7.23
CA GLU A 194 -29.58 -6.31 -8.44
C GLU A 194 -29.76 -7.18 -9.71
N GLY A 195 -29.65 -8.51 -9.59
CA GLY A 195 -29.80 -9.43 -10.71
C GLY A 195 -28.64 -9.30 -11.70
N LEU A 196 -28.94 -9.26 -13.00
CA LEU A 196 -27.89 -9.14 -14.02
C LEU A 196 -27.42 -7.69 -14.13
N ILE A 197 -26.18 -7.43 -13.74
CA ILE A 197 -25.59 -6.09 -13.75
C ILE A 197 -24.34 -6.04 -14.64
N SER A 198 -23.95 -4.85 -15.08
CA SER A 198 -22.68 -4.67 -15.78
C SER A 198 -21.50 -4.67 -14.80
N ALA A 199 -20.34 -5.15 -15.24
CA ALA A 199 -19.10 -5.08 -14.48
C ALA A 199 -18.75 -3.64 -14.07
N ARG A 200 -19.07 -2.65 -14.93
CA ARG A 200 -18.96 -1.22 -14.62
C ARG A 200 -19.79 -0.82 -13.41
N ALA A 201 -21.06 -1.23 -13.36
CA ALA A 201 -21.95 -0.90 -12.25
C ALA A 201 -21.51 -1.61 -10.96
N ALA A 202 -21.20 -2.90 -11.07
CA ALA A 202 -20.74 -3.72 -9.95
C ALA A 202 -19.48 -3.17 -9.29
N LEU A 203 -18.45 -2.87 -10.09
CA LEU A 203 -17.18 -2.34 -9.61
C LEU A 203 -17.30 -0.89 -9.11
N ALA A 204 -18.09 -0.04 -9.78
CA ALA A 204 -18.34 1.32 -9.29
C ALA A 204 -19.06 1.34 -7.93
N ALA A 205 -19.92 0.35 -7.67
CA ALA A 205 -20.57 0.15 -6.38
C ALA A 205 -19.75 -0.71 -5.40
N THR A 206 -18.55 -1.16 -5.81
CA THR A 206 -17.68 -2.07 -5.04
C THR A 206 -18.41 -3.29 -4.48
N GLN A 207 -19.31 -3.90 -5.26
CA GLN A 207 -20.13 -5.03 -4.80
C GLN A 207 -19.31 -6.30 -4.57
N GLU A 208 -19.44 -6.86 -3.37
CA GLU A 208 -18.73 -8.06 -2.93
C GLU A 208 -19.19 -9.30 -3.70
N VAL A 209 -20.49 -9.54 -3.85
CA VAL A 209 -21.03 -10.70 -4.60
C VAL A 209 -20.48 -10.72 -6.03
N ALA A 210 -20.40 -9.55 -6.66
CA ALA A 210 -19.84 -9.42 -7.99
C ALA A 210 -18.33 -9.71 -8.04
N ALA A 211 -17.57 -9.22 -7.06
CA ALA A 211 -16.14 -9.47 -6.93
C ALA A 211 -15.85 -10.97 -6.76
N PHE A 212 -16.62 -11.64 -5.90
CA PHE A 212 -16.52 -13.09 -5.71
C PHE A 212 -16.80 -13.84 -7.00
N ARG A 213 -17.85 -13.49 -7.75
CA ARG A 213 -18.13 -14.12 -9.04
C ARG A 213 -17.04 -13.90 -10.07
N ALA A 214 -16.52 -12.67 -10.17
CA ALA A 214 -15.41 -12.37 -11.08
C ALA A 214 -14.18 -13.25 -10.77
N ALA A 215 -13.83 -13.38 -9.48
CA ALA A 215 -12.74 -14.25 -9.03
C ALA A 215 -13.03 -15.74 -9.27
N SER A 216 -14.24 -16.22 -8.99
CA SER A 216 -14.64 -17.61 -9.26
C SER A 216 -14.62 -17.94 -10.75
N GLU A 217 -15.07 -17.02 -11.61
CA GLU A 217 -15.12 -17.24 -13.06
C GLU A 217 -13.74 -17.28 -13.71
N VAL A 218 -12.83 -16.39 -13.30
CA VAL A 218 -11.46 -16.36 -13.84
C VAL A 218 -10.55 -17.42 -13.21
N GLY A 219 -10.87 -17.85 -12.00
CA GLY A 219 -10.06 -18.76 -11.21
C GLY A 219 -9.14 -18.03 -10.24
N ILE A 220 -8.95 -18.60 -9.06
CA ILE A 220 -8.21 -18.01 -7.93
C ILE A 220 -6.74 -17.77 -8.32
N ASP A 221 -6.11 -18.73 -8.97
CA ASP A 221 -4.72 -18.63 -9.42
C ASP A 221 -4.48 -17.43 -10.33
N ALA A 222 -5.42 -17.12 -11.22
CA ALA A 222 -5.33 -15.96 -12.11
C ALA A 222 -5.42 -14.64 -11.33
N VAL A 223 -6.16 -14.60 -10.21
CA VAL A 223 -6.21 -13.41 -9.35
C VAL A 223 -4.92 -13.26 -8.54
N LEU A 224 -4.35 -14.36 -8.04
CA LEU A 224 -3.04 -14.36 -7.36
C LEU A 224 -1.92 -13.92 -8.31
N GLU A 225 -1.90 -14.44 -9.54
CA GLU A 225 -0.95 -14.04 -10.58
C GLU A 225 -1.09 -12.55 -10.93
N MET A 226 -2.33 -12.06 -11.08
CA MET A 226 -2.59 -10.64 -11.31
C MET A 226 -2.08 -9.77 -10.14
N ALA A 227 -2.30 -10.20 -8.89
CA ALA A 227 -1.82 -9.50 -7.71
C ALA A 227 -0.28 -9.42 -7.69
N ALA A 228 0.40 -10.54 -7.99
CA ALA A 228 1.87 -10.60 -8.08
C ALA A 228 2.42 -9.67 -9.17
N ARG A 229 1.81 -9.70 -10.38
CA ARG A 229 2.19 -8.83 -11.50
C ARG A 229 2.01 -7.34 -11.18
N LEU A 230 1.00 -7.01 -10.36
CA LEU A 230 0.75 -5.63 -9.95
C LEU A 230 1.67 -5.15 -8.82
N GLY A 231 2.27 -6.07 -8.06
CA GLY A 231 3.28 -5.71 -7.05
C GLY A 231 3.01 -6.21 -5.64
N ILE A 232 2.01 -7.07 -5.42
CA ILE A 232 1.81 -7.72 -4.13
C ILE A 232 2.84 -8.83 -3.95
N THR A 233 3.46 -8.92 -2.77
CA THR A 233 4.47 -9.96 -2.49
C THR A 233 4.10 -10.88 -1.33
N THR A 234 2.91 -10.72 -0.76
CA THR A 234 2.47 -11.45 0.45
C THR A 234 1.53 -12.60 0.18
N LEU A 235 1.15 -12.85 -1.08
CA LEU A 235 0.10 -13.80 -1.44
C LEU A 235 0.66 -14.95 -2.26
N ALA A 236 0.50 -16.17 -1.77
CA ALA A 236 0.66 -17.41 -2.51
C ALA A 236 -0.23 -18.50 -1.92
N MET A 237 -0.63 -19.48 -2.74
CA MET A 237 -1.34 -20.66 -2.25
C MET A 237 -0.50 -21.37 -1.18
N ASN A 238 -1.13 -21.83 -0.10
CA ASN A 238 -0.50 -22.54 1.02
C ASN A 238 0.53 -21.72 1.79
N PHE A 239 0.43 -20.38 1.79
CA PHE A 239 1.36 -19.50 2.49
C PHE A 239 0.66 -18.41 3.30
N ASP A 240 0.75 -18.48 4.63
CA ASP A 240 0.20 -17.46 5.53
C ASP A 240 1.26 -16.40 5.91
N PRO A 241 1.08 -15.12 5.49
CA PRO A 241 2.02 -14.05 5.79
C PRO A 241 2.04 -13.63 7.27
N THR A 242 1.25 -14.26 8.16
CA THR A 242 1.30 -14.03 9.61
C THR A 242 2.22 -15.01 10.36
N TRP A 243 2.80 -16.00 9.68
CA TRP A 243 3.66 -17.05 10.28
C TRP A 243 2.98 -17.88 11.39
N ARG A 244 1.66 -17.82 11.58
CA ARG A 244 0.94 -18.53 12.65
C ARG A 244 0.67 -20.02 12.36
N SER A 245 1.15 -20.53 11.23
CA SER A 245 1.00 -21.90 10.73
C SER A 245 -0.42 -22.30 10.35
N HIS A 246 -0.61 -22.35 9.04
CA HIS A 246 -1.75 -22.99 8.41
C HIS A 246 -1.24 -23.81 7.21
N PRO A 247 -0.92 -25.12 7.38
CA PRO A 247 -0.40 -25.95 6.29
C PRO A 247 -1.37 -26.14 5.13
N GLU A 248 -2.65 -25.77 5.31
CA GLU A 248 -3.73 -25.86 4.32
C GLU A 248 -4.32 -24.46 4.04
N MET A 249 -3.51 -23.40 4.08
CA MET A 249 -4.02 -22.06 3.78
C MET A 249 -4.31 -21.89 2.28
N GLU A 250 -5.54 -22.18 1.89
CA GLU A 250 -6.02 -22.00 0.52
C GLU A 250 -6.78 -20.69 0.36
N TYR A 251 -6.54 -20.00 -0.77
CA TYR A 251 -7.33 -18.84 -1.15
C TYR A 251 -8.58 -19.29 -1.91
N GLY A 252 -9.75 -18.86 -1.42
CA GLY A 252 -11.02 -18.96 -2.13
C GLY A 252 -11.48 -17.61 -2.70
N ALA A 253 -12.67 -17.56 -3.30
CA ALA A 253 -13.20 -16.34 -3.93
C ALA A 253 -13.30 -15.12 -2.98
N SER A 254 -13.25 -15.33 -1.66
CA SER A 254 -13.16 -14.27 -0.65
C SER A 254 -11.94 -13.36 -0.80
N LEU A 255 -10.89 -13.84 -1.46
CA LEU A 255 -9.70 -13.06 -1.77
C LEU A 255 -10.05 -11.79 -2.59
N ALA A 256 -11.16 -11.82 -3.33
CA ALA A 256 -11.61 -10.71 -4.17
C ALA A 256 -12.04 -9.46 -3.38
N SER A 257 -12.35 -9.57 -2.08
CA SER A 257 -12.92 -8.44 -1.34
C SER A 257 -12.51 -8.31 0.14
N ALA A 258 -11.70 -9.22 0.70
CA ALA A 258 -11.13 -9.11 2.05
C ALA A 258 -10.24 -10.29 2.47
N GLY A 259 -10.36 -11.45 1.82
CA GLY A 259 -9.74 -12.71 2.23
C GLY A 259 -8.24 -12.82 1.98
N VAL A 260 -7.52 -11.69 1.96
CA VAL A 260 -6.08 -11.60 1.75
C VAL A 260 -5.46 -10.71 2.82
N ASN A 261 -4.20 -10.98 3.18
CA ASN A 261 -3.41 -10.11 4.03
C ASN A 261 -2.27 -9.53 3.20
N VAL A 262 -2.26 -8.21 3.07
CA VAL A 262 -1.30 -7.47 2.26
C VAL A 262 -0.75 -6.30 3.05
N ARG A 263 0.47 -5.90 2.73
CA ARG A 263 1.06 -4.70 3.32
C ARG A 263 0.47 -3.46 2.64
N PRO A 264 0.09 -2.41 3.38
CA PRO A 264 -0.39 -1.18 2.77
C PRO A 264 0.60 -0.55 1.77
N ILE A 265 1.91 -0.67 1.99
CA ILE A 265 2.90 -0.21 1.00
C ILE A 265 2.86 -1.00 -0.32
N ASP A 266 2.60 -2.30 -0.27
CA ASP A 266 2.42 -3.11 -1.50
C ASP A 266 1.11 -2.75 -2.20
N MET A 267 0.04 -2.43 -1.45
CA MET A 267 -1.20 -1.89 -2.03
C MET A 267 -0.97 -0.54 -2.71
N ALA A 268 -0.19 0.34 -2.11
CA ALA A 268 0.19 1.61 -2.74
C ALA A 268 1.00 1.39 -4.02
N TYR A 269 1.92 0.43 -4.03
CA TYR A 269 2.72 0.09 -5.20
C TYR A 269 1.90 -0.56 -6.32
N LEU A 270 0.94 -1.41 -5.95
CA LEU A 270 -0.08 -1.95 -6.85
C LEU A 270 -0.89 -0.82 -7.52
N LEU A 271 -1.38 0.14 -6.73
CA LEU A 271 -2.15 1.27 -7.25
C LEU A 271 -1.27 2.19 -8.10
N ALA A 272 0.00 2.37 -7.76
CA ALA A 272 0.97 3.11 -8.58
C ALA A 272 1.16 2.44 -9.96
N THR A 273 1.27 1.11 -9.99
CA THR A 273 1.37 0.33 -11.25
C THR A 273 0.10 0.48 -12.10
N ILE A 274 -1.08 0.43 -11.48
CA ILE A 274 -2.37 0.69 -12.17
C ILE A 274 -2.40 2.12 -12.72
N ALA A 275 -2.10 3.12 -11.88
CA ALA A 275 -2.08 4.53 -12.26
C ALA A 275 -1.11 4.81 -13.41
N ASN A 276 0.02 4.08 -13.47
CA ASN A 276 0.99 4.14 -14.55
C ASN A 276 0.66 3.20 -15.73
N THR A 277 -0.63 2.88 -15.94
CA THR A 277 -1.15 2.09 -17.07
C THR A 277 -0.57 0.67 -17.19
N GLY A 278 -0.28 0.03 -16.07
CA GLY A 278 0.33 -1.30 -16.03
C GLY A 278 1.85 -1.32 -16.20
N VAL A 279 2.51 -0.16 -16.06
CA VAL A 279 3.98 -0.09 -15.90
C VAL A 279 4.33 -0.01 -14.43
N MET A 280 5.08 -0.99 -13.96
CA MET A 280 5.75 -0.94 -12.67
C MET A 280 7.04 -0.13 -12.84
N ALA A 281 7.21 0.92 -12.02
CA ALA A 281 8.41 1.76 -12.00
C ALA A 281 9.13 1.62 -10.66
N GLY A 282 10.47 1.56 -10.66
CA GLY A 282 11.22 1.41 -9.42
C GLY A 282 12.69 1.08 -9.62
N THR A 283 13.25 0.32 -8.69
CA THR A 283 14.65 -0.16 -8.70
C THR A 283 14.68 -1.66 -8.45
N ALA A 284 15.68 -2.38 -8.97
CA ALA A 284 15.81 -3.82 -8.72
C ALA A 284 15.65 -4.17 -7.23
N THR A 285 14.87 -5.19 -6.89
CA THR A 285 14.54 -5.48 -5.47
C THR A 285 15.76 -5.77 -4.61
N LEU A 286 16.73 -6.54 -5.13
CA LEU A 286 17.83 -7.13 -4.35
C LEU A 286 17.35 -8.02 -3.18
N ALA A 287 16.05 -8.35 -3.13
CA ALA A 287 15.51 -9.25 -2.11
C ALA A 287 15.91 -10.69 -2.43
N SER A 288 16.13 -11.48 -1.39
CA SER A 288 16.34 -12.93 -1.53
C SER A 288 15.02 -13.67 -1.72
N GLU A 289 15.05 -14.79 -2.42
CA GLU A 289 13.88 -15.65 -2.54
C GLU A 289 13.72 -16.50 -1.28
N LEU A 290 12.53 -16.50 -0.70
CA LEU A 290 12.10 -17.36 0.39
C LEU A 290 11.64 -18.70 -0.20
N ASP A 291 12.27 -19.80 0.21
CA ASP A 291 11.78 -21.15 -0.06
C ASP A 291 10.62 -21.48 0.91
N PRO A 292 9.37 -21.59 0.42
CA PRO A 292 8.23 -21.91 1.27
C PRO A 292 8.37 -23.27 1.99
N GLY A 293 9.16 -24.20 1.45
CA GLY A 293 9.43 -25.50 2.07
C GLY A 293 10.26 -25.42 3.36
N THR A 294 10.88 -24.27 3.65
CA THR A 294 11.71 -24.04 4.84
C THR A 294 10.98 -23.30 5.97
N LEU A 295 9.70 -22.97 5.76
CA LEU A 295 8.93 -22.15 6.68
C LEU A 295 8.66 -22.86 8.01
N GLN A 296 8.95 -22.15 9.10
CA GLN A 296 8.63 -22.57 10.45
C GLN A 296 7.45 -21.76 11.01
N SER A 297 6.69 -22.40 11.89
CA SER A 297 5.54 -21.80 12.56
C SER A 297 5.95 -21.01 13.79
N LEU A 298 5.55 -19.73 13.90
CA LEU A 298 5.69 -19.01 15.18
C LEU A 298 4.83 -19.60 16.31
N SER A 299 3.78 -20.35 15.98
CA SER A 299 2.84 -20.91 16.97
C SER A 299 3.19 -22.34 17.39
N LEU A 300 3.91 -23.09 16.56
CA LEU A 300 4.24 -24.50 16.79
C LEU A 300 5.73 -24.76 17.00
N ALA A 301 6.61 -23.92 16.45
CA ALA A 301 8.05 -24.12 16.54
C ALA A 301 8.56 -23.89 17.97
N GLN A 302 9.64 -24.59 18.31
CA GLN A 302 10.31 -24.49 19.61
C GLN A 302 11.82 -24.38 19.41
N GLY A 303 12.51 -23.75 20.37
CA GLY A 303 13.97 -23.60 20.34
C GLY A 303 14.44 -22.90 19.06
N SER A 304 15.45 -23.47 18.40
CA SER A 304 16.06 -22.90 17.19
C SER A 304 15.08 -22.71 16.03
N ASP A 305 14.03 -23.52 15.95
CA ASP A 305 13.04 -23.41 14.87
C ASP A 305 12.14 -22.19 15.09
N TYR A 306 11.88 -21.82 16.36
CA TYR A 306 11.16 -20.59 16.69
C TYR A 306 12.01 -19.36 16.37
N ASP A 307 13.31 -19.41 16.68
CA ASP A 307 14.24 -18.34 16.34
C ASP A 307 14.33 -18.14 14.82
N LEU A 308 14.34 -19.24 14.05
CA LEU A 308 14.28 -19.21 12.59
C LEU A 308 12.95 -18.61 12.08
N ALA A 309 11.81 -19.07 12.60
CA ALA A 309 10.49 -18.54 12.24
C ALA A 309 10.40 -17.03 12.49
N LEU A 310 10.92 -16.56 13.63
CA LEU A 310 10.94 -15.16 14.01
C LEU A 310 11.84 -14.33 13.10
N MET A 311 13.02 -14.86 12.76
CA MET A 311 13.93 -14.22 11.80
C MET A 311 13.28 -14.07 10.43
N GLN A 312 12.73 -15.17 9.88
CA GLN A 312 12.07 -15.18 8.57
C GLN A 312 10.88 -14.22 8.54
N SER A 313 10.03 -14.23 9.57
CA SER A 313 8.88 -13.31 9.65
C SER A 313 9.32 -11.85 9.61
N ARG A 314 10.35 -11.47 10.39
CA ARG A 314 10.87 -10.09 10.41
C ARG A 314 11.46 -9.66 9.07
N GLN A 315 12.27 -10.52 8.46
CA GLN A 315 12.85 -10.27 7.14
C GLN A 315 11.77 -10.15 6.06
N PHE A 316 10.72 -10.98 6.12
CA PHE A 316 9.65 -10.94 5.13
C PHE A 316 8.82 -9.66 5.22
N VAL A 317 8.43 -9.27 6.43
CA VAL A 317 7.67 -8.05 6.68
C VAL A 317 8.42 -6.84 6.13
N ARG A 318 9.75 -6.78 6.32
CA ARG A 318 10.64 -5.74 5.77
C ARG A 318 10.98 -5.91 4.29
N GLY A 319 10.59 -7.03 3.68
CA GLY A 319 10.77 -7.31 2.25
C GLY A 319 12.18 -7.74 1.86
N ASP A 320 13.01 -8.15 2.82
CA ASP A 320 14.36 -8.70 2.60
C ASP A 320 14.33 -10.07 1.94
N ILE A 321 13.33 -10.87 2.31
CA ILE A 321 13.01 -12.14 1.69
C ILE A 321 11.60 -12.07 1.08
N ARG A 322 11.38 -12.77 -0.04
CA ARG A 322 10.11 -12.72 -0.78
C ARG A 322 9.73 -14.05 -1.36
N LEU A 323 8.42 -14.25 -1.53
CA LEU A 323 7.91 -15.39 -2.26
C LEU A 323 8.42 -15.40 -3.72
N PRO A 324 8.65 -16.60 -4.30
CA PRO A 324 9.01 -16.75 -5.70
C PRO A 324 7.94 -16.15 -6.61
N GLY A 325 8.37 -15.63 -7.77
CA GLY A 325 7.46 -15.09 -8.80
C GLY A 325 6.77 -13.78 -8.43
N THR A 326 7.17 -13.14 -7.32
CA THR A 326 6.71 -11.79 -6.98
C THR A 326 7.50 -10.72 -7.75
N ARG A 327 7.18 -9.44 -7.53
CA ARG A 327 7.75 -8.31 -8.28
C ARG A 327 9.28 -8.26 -8.27
N GLU A 328 9.83 -7.84 -9.41
CA GLU A 328 11.27 -7.62 -9.62
C GLU A 328 11.73 -6.18 -9.33
N LEU A 329 10.79 -5.26 -9.15
CA LEU A 329 11.07 -3.87 -8.81
C LEU A 329 10.49 -3.47 -7.46
N ASP A 330 11.27 -2.70 -6.72
CA ASP A 330 10.94 -2.05 -5.46
C ASP A 330 10.65 -0.57 -5.62
N PRO A 331 9.82 0.02 -4.73
CA PRO A 331 9.70 1.45 -4.68
C PRO A 331 11.06 2.03 -4.30
N ILE A 332 11.41 3.17 -4.89
CA ILE A 332 12.67 3.83 -4.62
C ILE A 332 12.53 4.55 -3.27
N VAL A 333 13.48 4.28 -2.37
CA VAL A 333 13.55 4.90 -1.04
C VAL A 333 14.89 5.57 -0.76
N VAL A 334 15.93 5.22 -1.54
CA VAL A 334 17.30 5.79 -1.45
C VAL A 334 17.65 6.42 -2.79
N LEU A 335 18.04 7.70 -2.76
CA LEU A 335 18.53 8.45 -3.93
C LEU A 335 20.05 8.51 -3.95
N GLU A 336 20.69 8.77 -2.82
CA GLU A 336 22.15 8.86 -2.73
C GLU A 336 22.66 8.27 -1.42
N VAL A 337 23.86 7.70 -1.46
CA VAL A 337 24.60 7.27 -0.27
C VAL A 337 26.01 7.83 -0.37
N SER A 338 26.47 8.47 0.70
CA SER A 338 27.86 8.90 0.84
C SER A 338 28.46 8.38 2.14
N ASP A 339 29.79 8.26 2.18
CA ASP A 339 30.51 7.90 3.40
C ASP A 339 30.57 9.05 4.41
N ARG A 340 31.20 8.79 5.56
CA ARG A 340 31.39 9.78 6.63
C ARG A 340 32.18 11.02 6.20
N ASP A 341 33.02 10.88 5.18
CA ASP A 341 33.90 11.93 4.66
C ASP A 341 33.22 12.70 3.50
N GLY A 342 32.01 12.29 3.11
CA GLY A 342 31.22 12.90 2.03
C GLY A 342 31.54 12.36 0.64
N ASN A 343 32.31 11.27 0.52
CA ASN A 343 32.53 10.64 -0.78
C ASN A 343 31.27 9.90 -1.21
N LEU A 344 30.81 10.17 -2.44
CA LEU A 344 29.64 9.54 -3.02
C LEU A 344 29.91 8.06 -3.30
N LEU A 345 29.10 7.18 -2.70
CA LEU A 345 29.18 5.73 -2.84
C LEU A 345 28.14 5.19 -3.82
N PHE A 346 26.95 5.80 -3.82
CA PHE A 346 25.84 5.38 -4.67
C PHE A 346 24.99 6.60 -5.08
N THR A 347 24.52 6.58 -6.32
CA THR A 347 23.46 7.45 -6.82
C THR A 347 22.46 6.61 -7.58
N GLN A 348 21.19 6.79 -7.26
CA GLN A 348 20.08 6.16 -7.94
C GLN A 348 20.02 6.69 -9.38
N GLY A 349 20.09 5.76 -10.34
CA GLY A 349 19.87 6.07 -11.75
C GLY A 349 18.39 6.28 -12.08
N GLU A 350 18.12 6.45 -13.36
CA GLU A 350 16.74 6.51 -13.86
C GLU A 350 15.93 5.27 -13.41
N PRO A 351 14.67 5.44 -12.99
CA PRO A 351 13.82 4.33 -12.58
C PRO A 351 13.68 3.27 -13.67
N GLU A 352 13.87 2.02 -13.30
CA GLU A 352 13.54 0.88 -14.15
C GLU A 352 12.04 0.82 -14.37
N ARG A 353 11.64 0.47 -15.60
CA ARG A 353 10.22 0.43 -16.00
C ARG A 353 9.90 -0.90 -16.64
N LYS A 354 8.99 -1.65 -16.03
CA LYS A 354 8.55 -2.96 -16.51
C LYS A 354 7.05 -2.95 -16.80
N ARG A 355 6.67 -3.29 -18.03
CA ARG A 355 5.27 -3.57 -18.37
C ARG A 355 4.88 -4.89 -17.72
N THR A 356 4.02 -4.86 -16.72
CA THR A 356 3.56 -6.09 -16.04
C THR A 356 2.16 -6.50 -16.48
N ILE A 357 1.31 -5.53 -16.81
CA ILE A 357 -0.05 -5.73 -17.31
C ILE A 357 -0.24 -5.03 -18.66
N ASP A 358 -1.07 -5.62 -19.51
CA ASP A 358 -1.53 -4.98 -20.75
C ASP A 358 -2.24 -3.64 -20.49
N ALA A 359 -1.84 -2.61 -21.23
CA ALA A 359 -2.36 -1.25 -21.05
C ALA A 359 -3.85 -1.13 -21.38
N GLY A 360 -4.36 -1.93 -22.33
CA GLY A 360 -5.78 -1.95 -22.68
C GLY A 360 -6.64 -2.44 -21.52
N SER A 361 -6.20 -3.51 -20.85
CA SER A 361 -6.86 -4.08 -19.67
C SER A 361 -6.95 -3.06 -18.52
N VAL A 362 -5.84 -2.36 -18.25
CA VAL A 362 -5.79 -1.30 -17.22
C VAL A 362 -6.64 -0.09 -17.62
N TRP A 363 -6.66 0.26 -18.91
CA TRP A 363 -7.50 1.35 -19.39
C TRP A 363 -8.99 1.07 -19.14
N LEU A 364 -9.46 -0.16 -19.37
CA LEU A 364 -10.84 -0.56 -19.05
C LEU A 364 -11.17 -0.31 -17.58
N LEU A 365 -10.26 -0.68 -16.68
CA LEU A 365 -10.36 -0.44 -15.24
C LEU A 365 -10.41 1.07 -14.91
N HIS A 366 -9.54 1.88 -15.51
CA HIS A 366 -9.56 3.34 -15.36
C HIS A 366 -10.86 4.00 -15.82
N THR A 367 -11.59 3.40 -16.77
CA THR A 367 -12.93 3.94 -17.13
C THR A 367 -13.98 3.77 -16.04
N VAL A 368 -13.70 2.96 -15.01
CA VAL A 368 -14.65 2.62 -13.94
C VAL A 368 -14.23 3.20 -12.59
N ILE A 369 -12.95 3.13 -12.21
CA ILE A 369 -12.45 3.58 -10.89
C ILE A 369 -12.93 4.99 -10.48
N PRO A 370 -12.88 6.04 -11.34
CA PRO A 370 -13.37 7.36 -10.96
C PRO A 370 -14.82 7.39 -10.50
N ARG A 371 -15.66 6.48 -11.01
CA ARG A 371 -17.07 6.39 -10.61
C ARG A 371 -17.26 5.83 -9.20
N VAL A 372 -16.26 5.14 -8.62
CA VAL A 372 -16.30 4.74 -7.21
C VAL A 372 -16.37 5.96 -6.31
N LEU A 373 -15.64 7.02 -6.67
CA LEU A 373 -15.67 8.30 -5.94
C LEU A 373 -17.04 8.98 -6.09
N ASP A 374 -17.63 8.97 -7.28
CA ASP A 374 -18.95 9.54 -7.51
C ASP A 374 -20.03 8.81 -6.71
N VAL A 375 -20.07 7.47 -6.77
CA VAL A 375 -21.10 6.64 -6.11
C VAL A 375 -21.03 6.74 -4.58
N ARG A 376 -19.84 6.95 -4.00
CA ARG A 376 -19.67 7.15 -2.54
C ARG A 376 -19.89 8.60 -2.09
N LEU A 377 -19.82 9.59 -2.98
CA LEU A 377 -20.20 10.98 -2.69
C LEU A 377 -21.72 11.21 -2.82
N PHE A 378 -22.40 10.41 -3.62
CA PHE A 378 -23.86 10.49 -3.82
C PHE A 378 -24.74 10.31 -2.56
N PRO A 379 -24.37 9.54 -1.51
CA PRO A 379 -25.10 9.50 -0.24
C PRO A 379 -24.77 10.71 0.65
N VAL A 380 -23.55 11.25 0.57
CA VAL A 380 -23.13 12.42 1.37
C VAL A 380 -23.90 13.67 0.94
N CYS A 381 -24.20 13.81 -0.35
CA CYS A 381 -25.04 14.91 -0.86
C CYS A 381 -26.56 14.70 -0.73
N ARG A 382 -27.03 13.61 -0.11
CA ARG A 382 -28.49 13.37 0.09
C ARG A 382 -29.01 13.83 1.46
N LEU A 383 -28.14 14.28 2.36
CA LEU A 383 -28.53 14.95 3.60
C LEU A 383 -28.45 16.46 3.38
N GLY A 384 -29.55 17.03 2.86
CA GLY A 384 -29.78 18.48 2.81
C GLY A 384 -29.85 19.06 1.40
N CYS A 385 -31.08 19.28 0.91
CA CYS A 385 -31.47 20.25 -0.12
C CYS A 385 -30.61 20.37 -1.41
N LEU A 386 -31.07 19.84 -2.56
CA LEU A 386 -31.15 20.56 -3.89
C LEU A 386 -31.40 19.66 -5.15
N ASP A 387 -32.29 18.67 -5.15
CA ASP A 387 -32.52 17.85 -6.38
C ASP A 387 -33.32 18.57 -7.51
N ARG A 388 -33.66 19.86 -7.36
CA ARG A 388 -34.38 20.64 -8.39
C ARG A 388 -33.60 21.76 -9.07
N GLN A 389 -32.54 22.31 -8.46
CA GLN A 389 -31.76 23.41 -9.06
C GLN A 389 -30.52 22.95 -9.85
N LEU A 390 -29.96 21.77 -9.56
CA LEU A 390 -28.76 21.26 -10.22
C LEU A 390 -28.96 20.81 -11.68
N ARG A 391 -30.20 20.55 -12.13
CA ARG A 391 -30.48 20.20 -13.53
C ARG A 391 -30.44 21.39 -14.49
N GLN A 392 -30.50 22.63 -13.98
CA GLN A 392 -30.38 23.84 -14.81
C GLN A 392 -28.96 24.40 -14.89
N LEU A 393 -28.03 23.99 -14.02
CA LEU A 393 -26.71 24.62 -13.89
C LEU A 393 -25.56 23.87 -14.58
N THR A 394 -25.81 22.75 -15.28
CA THR A 394 -24.79 21.97 -16.00
C THR A 394 -24.37 22.55 -17.36
N ARG A 395 -24.58 23.85 -17.62
CA ARG A 395 -24.17 24.48 -18.89
C ARG A 395 -23.05 25.52 -18.81
N GLU A 396 -22.59 25.97 -17.64
CA GLU A 396 -21.50 26.95 -17.60
C GLU A 396 -20.46 26.62 -16.52
N ARG A 397 -19.19 26.55 -16.93
CA ARG A 397 -18.02 26.26 -16.07
C ARG A 397 -17.76 27.43 -15.14
N TRP A 398 -17.77 27.18 -13.83
CA TRP A 398 -17.25 28.11 -12.82
C TRP A 398 -16.25 27.39 -11.89
N PRO A 399 -15.17 28.06 -11.41
CA PRO A 399 -14.16 27.46 -10.55
C PRO A 399 -14.63 27.31 -9.09
N CYS A 400 -14.17 26.25 -8.41
CA CYS A 400 -14.58 25.80 -7.07
C CYS A 400 -14.57 26.85 -5.93
N ALA A 401 -13.90 28.00 -6.09
CA ALA A 401 -13.77 28.98 -5.01
C ALA A 401 -15.07 29.71 -4.64
N GLN A 402 -16.07 29.76 -5.53
CA GLN A 402 -17.34 30.45 -5.26
C GLN A 402 -18.45 29.56 -4.66
N LEU A 403 -18.21 28.26 -4.53
CA LEU A 403 -19.18 27.33 -3.91
C LEU A 403 -19.11 27.33 -2.38
N CYS A 404 -18.00 27.81 -1.79
CA CYS A 404 -17.83 27.83 -0.33
C CYS A 404 -18.66 28.92 0.38
N ASP A 405 -18.93 30.06 -0.27
CA ASP A 405 -19.66 31.18 0.37
C ASP A 405 -21.17 30.93 0.53
N LEU A 406 -21.73 29.89 -0.09
CA LEU A 406 -23.15 29.54 -0.01
C LEU A 406 -23.48 28.54 1.12
N ILE A 407 -22.48 27.94 1.76
CA ILE A 407 -22.67 26.86 2.75
C ILE A 407 -22.78 27.41 4.19
N SER A 408 -22.49 28.70 4.43
CA SER A 408 -22.48 29.33 5.75
C SER A 408 -23.85 29.65 6.38
N GLY A 409 -24.96 29.17 5.80
CA GLY A 409 -26.32 29.64 6.12
C GLY A 409 -27.32 28.63 6.69
N CYS A 410 -26.94 27.43 7.15
CA CYS A 410 -27.92 26.45 7.67
C CYS A 410 -27.78 26.23 9.18
N SER A 411 -28.80 26.71 9.92
CA SER A 411 -29.01 26.54 11.36
C SER A 411 -29.67 25.18 11.68
N PRO A 412 -29.50 24.63 12.90
CA PRO A 412 -29.90 23.26 13.21
C PRO A 412 -31.38 23.15 13.56
N LEU A 413 -32.05 22.11 13.03
CA LEU A 413 -33.26 21.49 13.57
C LEU A 413 -33.15 19.97 13.43
#